data_AF-A0AA48LBN9-F1
#
_entry.id   AF-A0AA48LBN9-F1
#
_cell.length_a   1.000
_cell.length_b   1.000
_cell.length_c   1.000
_cell.angle_alpha   90.00
_cell.angle_beta   90.00
_cell.angle_gamma   90.00
#
_symmetry.space_group_name_H-M   'P 1'
#
loop_
_entity.id
_entity.type
_entity.pdbx_description
1 polymer ?
#
loop_
_entity_poly.entity_id
_entity_poly.type
_entity_poly.pdbx_seq_one_letter_code
_entity_poly.pdbx_strand_id
1 'polypeptide(L)'
;MIKTNKWMFNDSHDGSWCGDKFDSWEDAIEAGVQEFRSGVDEYGHTRECFYIGMIIDPCLAPVDFGCLIQDALEEEHWELGGEFFDGFTFKKEHINELGDEIQVAVEKWMKKHGYSPGYYLIRETERVELILEEH
;
A
#
# COMPACT_ATOMS: atom_id res chain seq x y z
N MET A 1 -2.30 -9.93 -4.41
CA MET A 1 -2.24 -8.98 -3.27
C MET A 1 -1.60 -9.69 -2.09
N ILE A 2 -0.40 -9.28 -1.70
CA ILE A 2 0.22 -9.76 -0.47
C ILE A 2 -0.34 -8.90 0.66
N LYS A 3 -1.28 -9.45 1.44
CA LYS A 3 -1.64 -8.85 2.73
C LYS A 3 -0.45 -9.08 3.66
N THR A 4 0.04 -8.05 4.32
CA THR A 4 0.87 -8.31 5.50
C THR A 4 -0.09 -8.64 6.63
N ASN A 5 0.19 -9.67 7.42
CA ASN A 5 -0.63 -10.00 8.60
C ASN A 5 -0.28 -9.10 9.80
N LYS A 6 0.32 -7.93 9.55
CA LYS A 6 0.77 -7.04 10.62
C LYS A 6 -0.28 -5.98 10.92
N TRP A 7 -0.36 -5.60 12.18
CA TRP A 7 -1.28 -4.63 12.71
C TRP A 7 -0.52 -3.48 13.37
N MET A 8 -1.15 -2.32 13.44
CA MET A 8 -0.64 -1.12 14.12
C MET A 8 -1.82 -0.47 14.84
N PHE A 9 -1.54 0.33 15.87
CA PHE A 9 -2.51 1.23 16.45
C PHE A 9 -2.12 2.69 16.24
N ASN A 10 -3.09 3.59 16.34
CA ASN A 10 -2.89 5.03 16.32
C ASN A 10 -3.96 5.72 17.15
N ASP A 11 -3.70 6.96 17.54
CA ASP A 11 -4.65 7.75 18.33
C ASP A 11 -5.70 8.48 17.49
N SER A 12 -5.44 8.65 16.20
CA SER A 12 -6.43 9.08 15.21
C SER A 12 -6.72 7.99 14.18
N HIS A 13 -7.96 8.01 13.67
CA HIS A 13 -8.40 7.20 12.54
C HIS A 13 -7.72 7.57 11.21
N ASP A 14 -7.12 8.76 11.15
CA ASP A 14 -6.47 9.34 9.98
C ASP A 14 -5.04 9.80 10.29
N GLY A 15 -4.38 10.43 9.32
CA GLY A 15 -3.03 10.96 9.50
C GLY A 15 -1.92 9.92 9.36
N SER A 16 -0.78 10.20 9.98
CA SER A 16 0.43 9.39 9.84
C SER A 16 0.49 8.29 10.91
N TRP A 17 0.35 7.05 10.45
CA TRP A 17 0.48 5.87 11.30
C TRP A 17 1.94 5.44 11.33
N CYS A 18 2.68 5.79 12.38
CA CYS A 18 4.13 5.55 12.49
C CYS A 18 4.55 4.72 13.72
N GLY A 19 3.59 4.05 14.36
CA GLY A 19 3.82 3.27 15.58
C GLY A 19 4.48 1.92 15.37
N ASP A 20 4.49 1.12 16.43
CA ASP A 20 4.99 -0.25 16.40
C ASP A 20 4.12 -1.16 15.54
N LYS A 21 4.74 -2.22 15.01
CA LYS A 21 4.09 -3.21 14.14
C LYS A 21 3.96 -4.54 14.87
N PHE A 22 2.74 -5.03 14.99
CA PHE A 22 2.38 -6.24 15.70
C PHE A 22 2.05 -7.37 14.73
N ASP A 23 2.27 -8.62 15.12
CA ASP A 23 2.01 -9.79 14.26
C ASP A 23 0.56 -10.30 14.35
N SER A 24 -0.22 -9.81 15.31
CA SER A 24 -1.64 -10.12 15.46
C SER A 24 -2.45 -8.86 15.83
N TRP A 25 -3.77 -8.95 15.60
CA TRP A 25 -4.72 -7.90 15.97
C TRP A 25 -4.82 -7.77 17.50
N GLU A 26 -4.82 -8.91 18.19
CA GLU A 26 -4.88 -9.00 19.65
C GLU A 26 -3.68 -8.31 20.31
N ASP A 27 -2.46 -8.56 19.82
CA ASP A 27 -1.24 -7.94 20.34
C ASP A 27 -1.27 -6.41 20.15
N ALA A 28 -1.78 -5.94 19.01
CA ALA A 28 -1.92 -4.51 18.74
C ALA A 28 -2.92 -3.84 19.69
N ILE A 29 -4.03 -4.52 20.01
CA ILE A 29 -5.01 -4.03 20.99
C ILE A 29 -4.41 -4.01 22.38
N GLU A 30 -3.75 -5.09 22.81
CA GLU A 30 -3.17 -5.13 24.15
C GLU A 30 -2.15 -4.00 24.34
N ALA A 31 -1.28 -3.79 23.36
CA ALA A 31 -0.31 -2.70 23.37
C ALA A 31 -1.00 -1.32 23.36
N GLY A 32 -2.01 -1.11 22.51
CA GLY A 32 -2.77 0.14 22.47
C GLY A 32 -3.52 0.44 23.77
N VAL A 33 -4.11 -0.57 24.41
CA VAL A 33 -4.74 -0.44 25.73
C VAL A 33 -3.68 -0.06 26.77
N GLN A 34 -2.52 -0.70 26.79
CA GLN A 34 -1.45 -0.36 27.74
C GLN A 34 -0.95 1.09 27.54
N GLU A 35 -0.83 1.55 26.31
CA GLU A 35 -0.35 2.90 26.00
C GLU A 35 -1.39 3.99 26.31
N PHE A 36 -2.65 3.77 25.94
CA PHE A 36 -3.68 4.82 26.01
C PHE A 36 -4.55 4.80 27.26
N ARG A 37 -4.63 3.71 28.02
CA ARG A 37 -5.52 3.59 29.20
C ARG A 37 -5.24 4.61 30.30
N SER A 38 -4.00 5.09 30.42
CA SER A 38 -3.61 6.17 31.33
C SER A 38 -3.18 7.44 30.59
N GLY A 39 -3.38 7.48 29.28
CA GLY A 39 -2.96 8.58 28.43
C GLY A 39 -3.94 9.74 28.49
N VAL A 40 -3.41 10.93 28.72
CA VAL A 40 -4.07 12.19 28.36
C VAL A 40 -3.63 12.57 26.95
N ASP A 41 -4.54 13.12 26.15
CA ASP A 41 -4.20 13.70 24.85
C ASP A 41 -3.35 14.98 25.01
N GLU A 42 -2.95 15.57 23.90
CA GLU A 42 -2.14 16.80 23.89
C GLU A 42 -2.84 18.02 24.54
N TYR A 43 -4.17 17.93 24.76
CA TYR A 43 -5.00 18.96 25.39
C TYR A 43 -5.32 18.63 26.86
N GLY A 44 -4.81 17.52 27.39
CA GLY A 44 -5.05 17.09 28.78
C GLY A 44 -6.38 16.38 29.00
N HIS A 45 -7.07 15.94 27.95
CA HIS A 45 -8.27 15.12 28.06
C HIS A 45 -7.92 13.64 28.13
N THR A 46 -8.62 12.90 28.97
CA THR A 46 -8.46 11.44 29.03
C THR A 46 -8.80 10.84 27.67
N ARG A 47 -7.92 9.98 27.16
CA ARG A 47 -8.18 9.27 25.91
C ARG A 47 -9.30 8.25 26.13
N GLU A 48 -10.40 8.42 25.41
CA GLU A 48 -11.56 7.51 25.49
C GLU A 48 -11.42 6.32 24.52
N CYS A 49 -10.60 6.46 23.48
CA CYS A 49 -10.44 5.44 22.45
C CYS A 49 -9.10 5.55 21.73
N PHE A 50 -8.78 4.52 20.96
CA PHE A 50 -7.75 4.54 19.94
C PHE A 50 -8.24 3.75 18.71
N TYR A 51 -7.41 3.70 17.67
CA TYR A 51 -7.70 3.01 16.43
C TYR A 51 -6.66 1.94 16.16
N ILE A 52 -7.08 0.85 15.55
CA ILE A 52 -6.20 -0.20 15.03
C ILE A 52 -6.41 -0.36 13.54
N GLY A 53 -5.38 -0.82 12.84
CA GLY A 53 -5.45 -0.98 11.40
C GLY A 53 -4.46 -2.01 10.89
N MET A 54 -4.85 -2.73 9.84
CA MET A 54 -4.02 -3.71 9.18
C MET A 54 -3.06 -3.02 8.20
N ILE A 55 -1.78 -3.37 8.31
CA ILE A 55 -0.73 -2.90 7.41
C ILE A 55 -0.82 -3.69 6.10
N ILE A 56 -0.85 -2.98 4.97
CA ILE A 56 -0.73 -3.57 3.65
C ILE A 56 0.52 -3.03 2.97
N ASP A 57 1.34 -3.95 2.47
CA ASP A 57 2.42 -3.60 1.55
C ASP A 57 1.78 -3.19 0.22
N PRO A 58 1.94 -1.92 -0.21
CA PRO A 58 1.31 -1.42 -1.42
C PRO A 58 1.75 -2.21 -2.66
N CYS A 59 2.85 -2.97 -2.57
CA CYS A 59 3.53 -3.60 -3.71
C CYS A 59 3.84 -2.54 -4.79
N LEU A 60 4.18 -2.98 -5.99
CA LEU A 60 4.15 -2.10 -7.15
C LEU A 60 2.71 -1.69 -7.43
N ALA A 61 2.47 -0.39 -7.65
CA ALA A 61 1.17 0.09 -8.10
C ALA A 61 0.75 -0.64 -9.39
N PRO A 62 -0.56 -0.88 -9.60
CA PRO A 62 -1.02 -1.47 -10.85
C PRO A 62 -0.67 -0.54 -12.01
N VAL A 63 0.30 -0.95 -12.82
CA VAL A 63 0.77 -0.26 -14.02
C VAL A 63 0.49 -1.16 -15.21
N ASP A 64 -0.19 -0.64 -16.23
CA ASP A 64 -0.43 -1.36 -17.48
C ASP A 64 0.81 -1.27 -18.38
N PHE A 65 1.84 -2.05 -18.02
CA PHE A 65 3.11 -2.08 -18.76
C PHE A 65 2.93 -2.48 -20.22
N GLY A 66 1.96 -3.36 -20.51
CA GLY A 66 1.66 -3.81 -21.85
C GLY A 66 1.23 -2.64 -22.75
N CYS A 67 0.24 -1.86 -22.30
CA CYS A 67 -0.21 -0.68 -23.04
C CYS A 67 0.88 0.38 -23.17
N LEU A 68 1.64 0.67 -22.10
CA LEU A 68 2.72 1.65 -22.15
C LEU A 68 3.79 1.31 -23.19
N ILE A 69 4.11 0.02 -23.34
CA ILE A 69 5.11 -0.42 -24.31
C ILE A 69 4.53 -0.46 -25.72
N GLN A 70 3.26 -0.84 -25.87
CA GLN A 70 2.58 -0.73 -27.15
C GLN A 70 2.62 0.73 -27.65
N ASP A 71 2.23 1.68 -26.81
CA ASP A 71 2.19 3.10 -27.15
C ASP A 71 3.60 3.60 -27.56
N ALA A 72 4.62 3.24 -26.79
CA ALA A 72 6.01 3.60 -27.09
C ALA A 72 6.51 2.98 -28.40
N LEU A 73 6.16 1.72 -28.69
CA LEU A 73 6.54 1.06 -29.94
C LEU A 73 5.85 1.70 -31.15
N GLU A 74 4.58 2.06 -31.03
CA GLU A 74 3.83 2.75 -32.07
C GLU A 74 4.41 4.14 -32.36
N GLU A 75 4.74 4.90 -31.32
CA GLU A 75 5.37 6.23 -31.45
C GLU A 75 6.72 6.15 -32.17
N GLU A 76 7.62 5.26 -31.72
CA GLU A 76 8.95 5.11 -32.34
C GLU A 76 8.87 4.64 -33.79
N HIS A 77 7.90 3.78 -34.15
CA HIS A 77 7.72 3.35 -35.54
C HIS A 77 7.05 4.40 -36.40
N TRP A 78 6.18 5.24 -35.84
CA TRP A 78 5.65 6.41 -36.52
C TRP A 78 6.77 7.40 -36.86
N GLU A 79 7.70 7.66 -35.94
CA GLU A 79 8.86 8.53 -36.21
C GLU A 79 9.78 7.98 -37.32
N LEU A 80 9.91 6.64 -37.42
CA LEU A 80 10.71 5.99 -38.47
C LEU A 80 10.02 5.91 -39.83
N GLY A 81 8.74 5.53 -39.83
CA GLY A 81 7.97 5.23 -41.04
C GLY A 81 7.12 6.40 -41.55
N GLY A 82 6.87 7.39 -40.70
CA GLY A 82 5.97 8.50 -40.97
C GLY A 82 4.62 8.01 -41.50
N GLU A 83 4.17 8.63 -42.57
CA GLU A 83 2.90 8.28 -43.25
C GLU A 83 2.85 6.86 -43.83
N PHE A 84 3.98 6.15 -43.94
CA PHE A 84 4.03 4.77 -44.41
C PHE A 84 3.85 3.73 -43.30
N PHE A 85 3.75 4.17 -42.04
CA PHE A 85 3.48 3.29 -40.91
C PHE A 85 1.97 3.15 -40.68
N ASP A 86 1.46 1.95 -40.89
CA ASP A 86 0.02 1.62 -40.74
C ASP A 86 -0.35 1.16 -39.31
N GLY A 87 0.54 1.35 -38.34
CA GLY A 87 0.34 0.90 -36.97
C GLY A 87 0.65 -0.58 -36.73
N PHE A 88 0.60 -0.97 -35.46
CA PHE A 88 0.63 -2.37 -35.07
C PHE A 88 -0.78 -2.88 -34.74
N THR A 89 -0.98 -4.19 -34.82
CA THR A 89 -2.19 -4.83 -34.32
C THR A 89 -1.80 -5.94 -33.37
N PHE A 90 -1.60 -5.57 -32.11
CA PHE A 90 -1.34 -6.52 -31.05
C PHE A 90 -2.64 -7.17 -30.58
N LYS A 91 -2.58 -8.46 -30.25
CA LYS A 91 -3.68 -9.13 -29.55
C LYS A 91 -3.66 -8.72 -28.09
N LYS A 92 -4.83 -8.41 -27.55
CA LYS A 92 -4.98 -8.04 -26.14
C LYS A 92 -4.40 -9.09 -25.19
N GLU A 93 -4.57 -10.38 -25.49
CA GLU A 93 -3.99 -11.45 -24.67
C GLU A 93 -2.46 -11.37 -24.58
N HIS A 94 -1.78 -11.05 -25.70
CA HIS A 94 -0.32 -10.93 -25.72
C HIS A 94 0.17 -9.65 -25.04
N ILE A 95 -0.60 -8.56 -25.12
CA ILE A 95 -0.28 -7.32 -24.40
C ILE A 95 -0.37 -7.55 -22.88
N ASN A 96 -1.38 -8.28 -22.42
CA ASN A 96 -1.49 -8.65 -21.02
C ASN A 96 -0.32 -9.55 -20.57
N GLU A 97 0.03 -10.57 -21.37
CA GLU A 97 1.17 -11.46 -21.10
C GLU A 97 2.48 -10.67 -20.98
N LEU A 98 2.74 -9.75 -21.92
CA LEU A 98 3.89 -8.86 -21.88
C LEU A 98 3.88 -7.98 -20.61
N GLY A 99 2.71 -7.44 -20.25
CA GLY A 99 2.53 -6.64 -19.04
C GLY A 99 2.91 -7.40 -17.77
N ASP A 100 2.44 -8.65 -17.64
CA ASP A 100 2.73 -9.52 -16.49
C ASP A 100 4.23 -9.85 -16.38
N GLU A 101 4.88 -10.19 -17.50
CA GLU A 101 6.32 -10.49 -17.51
C GLU A 101 7.17 -9.29 -17.08
N ILE A 102 6.79 -8.10 -17.54
CA ILE A 102 7.52 -6.86 -17.26
C ILE A 102 7.28 -6.40 -15.84
N GLN A 103 6.05 -6.52 -15.34
CA GLN A 103 5.78 -6.28 -13.92
C GLN A 103 6.72 -7.09 -13.03
N VAL A 104 6.86 -8.40 -13.29
CA VAL A 104 7.77 -9.27 -12.53
C VAL A 104 9.23 -8.80 -12.66
N ALA A 105 9.66 -8.38 -13.85
CA ALA A 105 11.01 -7.87 -14.06
C ALA A 105 11.27 -6.56 -13.30
N VAL A 106 10.33 -5.63 -13.33
CA VAL A 106 10.39 -4.34 -12.64
C VAL A 106 10.41 -4.54 -11.13
N GLU A 107 9.53 -5.37 -10.58
CA GLU A 107 9.50 -5.67 -9.14
C GLU A 107 10.83 -6.27 -8.66
N LYS A 108 11.40 -7.21 -9.42
CA LYS A 108 12.73 -7.79 -9.13
C LYS A 108 13.83 -6.72 -9.18
N TRP A 109 13.80 -5.84 -10.18
CA TRP A 109 14.77 -4.75 -10.32
C TRP A 109 14.66 -3.75 -9.15
N MET A 110 13.44 -3.33 -8.80
CA MET A 110 13.20 -2.44 -7.67
C MET A 110 13.72 -3.03 -6.36
N LYS A 111 13.43 -4.31 -6.11
CA LYS A 111 13.94 -5.02 -4.92
C LYS A 111 15.46 -5.10 -4.91
N LYS A 112 16.09 -5.41 -6.05
CA LYS A 112 17.55 -5.50 -6.18
C LYS A 112 18.25 -4.17 -5.87
N HIS A 113 17.63 -3.05 -6.24
CA HIS A 113 18.23 -1.73 -6.13
C HIS A 113 17.71 -0.91 -4.94
N GLY A 114 16.83 -1.48 -4.11
CA GLY A 114 16.27 -0.77 -2.95
C GLY A 114 15.27 0.33 -3.31
N TYR A 115 14.62 0.24 -4.47
CA TYR A 115 13.55 1.15 -4.90
C TYR A 115 12.15 0.69 -4.50
N SER A 116 12.04 -0.41 -3.73
CA SER A 116 10.77 -0.83 -3.15
C SER A 116 10.14 0.32 -2.34
N PRO A 117 8.82 0.52 -2.40
CA PRO A 117 8.15 1.56 -1.63
C PRO A 117 8.53 1.50 -0.14
N GLY A 118 8.96 2.63 0.42
CA GLY A 118 9.26 2.78 1.84
C GLY A 118 8.04 3.06 2.72
N TYR A 119 6.84 3.03 2.14
CA TYR A 119 5.57 3.32 2.81
C TYR A 119 4.65 2.10 2.80
N TYR A 120 3.62 2.13 3.65
CA TYR A 120 2.57 1.13 3.72
C TYR A 120 1.19 1.79 3.65
N LEU A 121 0.18 0.98 3.35
CA LEU A 121 -1.22 1.38 3.45
C LEU A 121 -1.80 0.85 4.76
N ILE A 122 -2.77 1.57 5.33
CA ILE A 122 -3.61 1.08 6.43
C ILE A 122 -4.99 0.73 5.86
N ARG A 123 -5.49 -0.46 6.18
CA ARG A 123 -6.83 -0.93 5.82
C ARG A 123 -7.51 -1.54 7.04
N GLU A 124 -8.82 -1.78 6.91
CA GLU A 124 -9.61 -2.49 7.93
C GLU A 124 -9.46 -1.82 9.31
N THR A 125 -9.63 -0.49 9.35
CA THR A 125 -9.49 0.29 10.58
C THR A 125 -10.68 0.10 11.52
N GLU A 126 -10.40 -0.06 12.80
CA GLU A 126 -11.38 -0.26 13.86
C GLU A 126 -11.10 0.70 15.03
N ARG A 127 -12.16 1.17 15.69
CA ARG A 127 -12.08 1.99 16.91
C ARG A 127 -12.19 1.08 18.13
N VAL A 128 -11.27 1.22 19.08
CA VAL A 128 -11.26 0.49 20.35
C VAL A 128 -11.57 1.47 21.48
N GLU A 129 -12.66 1.24 22.20
CA GLU A 129 -13.03 2.04 23.38
C GLU A 129 -12.19 1.62 24.60
N LEU A 130 -11.69 2.61 25.33
CA LEU A 130 -11.02 2.43 26.61
C LEU A 130 -12.08 2.60 27.70
N ILE A 131 -12.65 1.49 28.15
CA ILE A 131 -13.63 1.53 29.24
C ILE A 131 -12.89 1.98 30.52
N LEU A 132 -13.17 3.21 30.93
CA LEU A 132 -12.79 3.72 32.25
C LEU A 132 -13.78 3.12 33.26
N GLU A 133 -13.30 2.26 34.15
CA GLU A 133 -14.10 1.90 35.33
C GLU A 133 -14.21 3.16 36.20
N GLU A 134 -15.41 3.75 36.25
CA GLU A 134 -15.75 4.78 37.23
C GLU A 134 -15.68 4.14 38.63
N HIS A 135 -14.70 4.57 39.44
CA HIS A 135 -14.60 4.24 40.85
C HIS A 135 -15.37 5.24 41.72
#